data_AF-A0A846ALT6-F1
#
_entry.id   AF-A0A846ALT6-F1
#
_cell.length_a   1.000
_cell.length_b   1.000
_cell.length_c   1.000
_cell.angle_alpha   90.00
_cell.angle_beta   90.00
_cell.angle_gamma   90.00
#
_symmetry.space_group_name_H-M   'P 1'
#
loop_
_entity.id
_entity.type
_entity.pdbx_description
1 polymer ?
#
loop_
_entity_poly.entity_id
_entity_poly.type
_entity_poly.pdbx_seq_one_letter_code
_entity_poly.pdbx_strand_id
1 'polypeptide(L)' 'MKCEWNEQKAESNLSKHGISFAEAKTVFEDPLYVDFYRIIKV' A
#
# COMPACT_ATOMS: atom_id res chain seq x y z
N MET A 1 -6.18 9.46 3.06
CA MET A 1 -6.27 8.06 3.55
C MET A 1 -5.25 7.84 4.66
N LYS A 2 -5.70 7.45 5.86
CA LYS A 2 -4.83 7.09 7.00
C LYS A 2 -4.86 5.57 7.14
N CYS A 3 -3.76 4.90 6.83
CA CYS A 3 -3.61 3.47 7.07
C CYS A 3 -2.94 3.29 8.42
N GLU A 4 -3.62 2.71 9.40
CA GLU A 4 -3.01 2.31 10.67
C GLU A 4 -2.46 0.90 10.48
N TRP A 5 -1.13 0.81 10.31
CA TRP A 5 -0.44 -0.47 10.16
C TRP A 5 0.10 -0.93 11.52
N ASN A 6 0.01 -2.23 11.78
CA ASN A 6 0.68 -2.86 12.90
C ASN A 6 2.20 -2.82 12.70
N GLU A 7 2.94 -2.40 13.73
CA GLU A 7 4.41 -2.24 13.70
C GLU A 7 5.15 -3.56 13.39
N GLN A 8 4.73 -4.67 13.99
CA GLN A 8 5.33 -6.00 13.74
C GLN A 8 5.15 -6.43 12.28
N LYS A 9 4.00 -6.10 11.68
CA LYS A 9 3.76 -6.34 10.26
C LYS A 9 4.63 -5.42 9.39
N ALA A 10 4.84 -4.18 9.80
CA ALA A 10 5.70 -3.24 9.09
C ALA A 10 7.16 -3.72 9.04
N GLU A 11 7.71 -4.19 10.17
CA GLU A 11 9.04 -4.79 10.22
C GLU A 11 9.15 -6.05 9.36
N SER A 12 8.17 -6.95 9.47
CA SER A 12 8.16 -8.18 8.67
C SER A 12 8.09 -7.88 7.17
N ASN A 13 7.27 -6.92 6.74
CA ASN A 13 7.17 -6.53 5.34
C ASN A 13 8.43 -5.83 4.85
N LEU A 14 9.03 -4.96 5.66
CA LEU A 14 10.28 -4.30 5.32
C LEU A 14 11.40 -5.34 5.11
N SER A 15 11.49 -6.33 5.99
CA SER A 15 12.46 -7.43 5.85
C SER A 15 12.20 -8.29 4.62
N LYS A 16 10.94 -8.59 4.29
CA LYS A 16 10.56 -9.46 3.16
C LYS A 16 10.67 -8.77 1.80
N HIS A 17 10.31 -7.50 1.73
CA HIS A 17 10.10 -6.79 0.47
C HIS A 17 11.09 -5.63 0.26
N GLY A 18 11.85 -5.25 1.29
CA GLY A 18 12.80 -4.14 1.22
C GLY A 18 12.18 -2.76 1.10
N ILE A 19 10.85 -2.65 1.20
CA ILE A 19 10.10 -1.41 1.00
C ILE A 19 9.20 -1.19 2.22
N SER A 20 9.28 0.00 2.80
CA SER A 20 8.46 0.38 3.96
C SER A 20 7.03 0.71 3.54
N PHE A 21 6.07 0.64 4.47
CA PHE A 21 4.70 1.08 4.18
C PHE A 21 4.60 2.58 3.87
N ALA A 22 5.46 3.41 4.47
CA ALA A 22 5.49 4.84 4.19
C ALA A 22 5.90 5.10 2.74
N GLU A 23 6.93 4.39 2.27
CA GLU A 23 7.40 4.46 0.88
C GLU A 23 6.35 3.90 -0.08
N ALA A 24 5.79 2.73 0.21
CA ALA A 24 4.78 2.10 -0.64
C ALA A 24 3.50 2.96 -0.77
N LYS A 25 3.20 3.82 0.22
CA LYS A 25 2.04 4.72 0.18
C LYS A 25 2.19 5.83 -0.87
N THR A 26 3.41 6.19 -1.25
CA THR A 26 3.65 7.23 -2.26
C THR A 26 3.06 6.88 -3.63
N VAL A 27 2.85 5.59 -3.91
CA VAL A 27 2.21 5.13 -5.16
C VAL A 27 0.81 5.73 -5.36
N PHE A 28 0.09 6.02 -4.26
CA PHE A 28 -1.24 6.63 -4.33
C PHE A 28 -1.20 8.13 -4.68
N GLU A 29 -0.02 8.74 -4.66
CA GLU A 29 0.23 10.13 -5.03
C GLU A 29 0.79 10.24 -6.45
N ASP A 30 1.08 9.12 -7.12
CA ASP A 30 1.59 9.09 -8.48
C ASP A 30 0.49 9.56 -9.47
N PRO A 31 0.73 10.59 -10.30
CA PRO A 31 -0.23 11.06 -11.31
C PRO A 31 -0.63 10.00 -12.34
N LEU A 32 0.18 8.95 -12.51
CA LEU A 32 -0.06 7.82 -13.41
C LEU A 32 -0.59 6.59 -12.66
N TYR A 33 -0.96 6.72 -11.38
CA TYR A 33 -1.60 5.66 -10.62
C TYR A 33 -2.88 5.18 -11.31
N VAL A 34 -2.96 3.87 -11.58
CA VAL A 34 -4.13 3.22 -12.18
C VAL A 34 -4.69 2.20 -11.19
N ASP A 35 -5.93 2.42 -10.77
CA ASP A 35 -6.69 1.46 -9.97
C ASP A 35 -7.79 0.81 -10.84
N PHE A 36 -7.98 -0.50 -10.66
CA PHE A 36 -8.99 -1.26 -11.39
C PHE A 36 -10.13 -1.64 -10.44
N TYR A 37 -11.15 -0.79 -10.34
CA TYR A 37 -12.38 -1.17 -9.65
C TYR A 37 -13.13 -2.22 -10.46
N ARG A 38 -13.00 -3.49 -10.07
CA ARG A 38 -13.84 -4.56 -10.61
C ARG A 38 -15.27 -4.35 -10.10
N ILE A 39 -16.12 -3.76 -10.93
CA ILE A 39 -17.56 -3.67 -10.66
C ILE A 39 -18.14 -5.08 -10.80
N ILE A 40 -18.16 -5.85 -9.72
CA ILE A 40 -19.11 -6.95 -9.59
C ILE A 40 -20.40 -6.30 -9.08
N LYS A 41 -21.26 -5.87 -10.00
CA LYS A 41 -22.67 -5.68 -9.66
C LYS A 41 -23.26 -7.08 -9.47
N VAL A 42 -23.46 -7.44 -8.21
CA VAL A 42 -24.42 -8.48 -7.83
C VAL A 42 -25.82 -7.98 -8.17
#